data_AF-A0A937TES4-F1
#
_entry.id   AF-A0A937TES4-F1
#
_cell.length_a   1.000
_cell.length_b   1.000
_cell.length_c   1.000
_cell.angle_alpha   90.00
_cell.angle_beta   90.00
_cell.angle_gamma   90.00
#
_symmetry.space_group_name_H-M   'P 1'
#
loop_
_entity.id
_entity.type
_entity.pdbx_description
1 polymer ?
#
loop_
_entity_poly.entity_id
_entity_poly.type
_entity_poly.pdbx_seq_one_letter_code
_entity_poly.pdbx_strand_id
1 'polypeptide(L)'
;MSCGSWNGGHGRRSLDCKQHWIVQSGSKRFVYDSEDDLSVLMDYALYEYRVMGKNAVERYQEEIGGETQIERELLAAMVASSTSLFEVESVSTSTCIMRLSDLANEGRTINLMDINFSQRVTPDWLLFIRPITLENFSMTSGIAFIFPRHLKEELLKRWHRSQSRRRRLAQPVSARRYATFFRLSKVKGIEVRYEEVGKA
;
A
#
# COMPACT_ATOMS: atom_id res chain seq x y z
N MET A 1 22.42 37.63 9.74
CA MET A 1 22.81 37.96 11.13
C MET A 1 23.74 36.85 11.61
N SER A 2 24.98 37.20 11.91
CA SER A 2 26.05 36.29 12.35
C SER A 2 25.90 35.93 13.82
N CYS A 3 26.26 34.71 14.20
CA CYS A 3 26.68 34.41 15.57
C CYS A 3 27.68 33.24 15.63
N GLY A 4 28.94 33.58 15.92
CA GLY A 4 29.69 33.11 17.10
C GLY A 4 30.18 31.65 17.17
N SER A 5 31.51 31.49 17.16
CA SER A 5 32.22 30.30 17.65
C SER A 5 32.29 30.25 19.18
N TRP A 6 32.26 29.05 19.80
CA TRP A 6 33.11 28.70 20.96
C TRP A 6 33.12 27.18 21.29
N ASN A 7 34.34 26.63 21.33
CA ASN A 7 34.95 25.57 22.17
C ASN A 7 34.23 24.27 22.58
N GLY A 8 34.68 23.16 21.97
CA GLY A 8 35.40 22.03 22.59
C GLY A 8 34.93 21.37 23.90
N GLY A 9 34.61 20.06 23.84
CA GLY A 9 34.84 19.13 24.96
C GLY A 9 33.74 18.11 25.28
N HIS A 10 34.00 16.84 24.95
CA HIS A 10 33.39 15.61 25.49
C HIS A 10 31.91 15.27 25.25
N GLY A 11 31.71 14.42 24.23
CA GLY A 11 31.20 13.05 24.44
C GLY A 11 29.83 12.88 25.07
N ARG A 12 28.77 13.09 24.29
CA ARG A 12 27.51 12.32 24.42
C ARG A 12 27.04 11.92 23.02
N ARG A 13 26.85 10.61 22.81
CA ARG A 13 26.24 10.05 21.61
C ARG A 13 24.88 10.72 21.40
N SER A 14 24.72 11.48 20.32
CA SER A 14 23.46 12.14 20.01
C SER A 14 22.43 11.11 19.57
N LEU A 15 21.43 10.89 20.41
CA LEU A 15 20.08 10.57 19.95
C LEU A 15 19.58 11.82 19.24
N ASP A 16 19.64 11.85 17.91
CA ASP A 16 19.03 12.94 17.14
C ASP A 16 18.30 12.34 15.93
N CYS A 17 17.19 11.69 16.22
CA CYS A 17 16.18 11.36 15.23
C CYS A 17 15.46 12.66 14.85
N LYS A 18 16.09 13.48 13.99
CA LYS A 18 15.49 14.70 13.46
C LYS A 18 14.44 14.34 12.42
N GLN A 19 13.22 14.08 12.88
CA GLN A 19 12.02 14.24 12.05
C GLN A 19 11.84 15.73 11.77
N HIS A 20 12.15 16.15 10.55
CA HIS A 20 11.79 17.48 10.05
C HIS A 20 10.69 17.35 8.99
N TRP A 21 9.50 17.79 9.36
CA TRP A 21 8.39 18.05 8.45
C TRP A 21 8.20 19.57 8.35
N ILE A 22 8.20 20.15 7.15
CA ILE A 22 7.70 21.52 6.95
C ILE A 22 6.88 21.59 5.65
N VAL A 23 5.58 21.91 5.79
CA VAL A 23 4.60 22.57 4.87
C VAL A 23 4.67 24.12 4.85
N GLN A 24 4.84 24.85 3.75
CA GLN A 24 4.81 26.33 3.67
C GLN A 24 4.38 26.66 2.23
N SER A 25 3.37 27.52 2.12
CA SER A 25 2.78 27.94 0.85
C SER A 25 3.82 28.76 0.07
N GLY A 26 4.10 28.39 -1.19
CA GLY A 26 5.14 29.01 -2.02
C GLY A 26 6.40 28.14 -2.17
N SER A 27 6.58 27.60 -3.38
CA SER A 27 7.74 26.79 -3.84
C SER A 27 8.20 25.70 -2.86
N LYS A 28 7.41 24.63 -2.73
CA LYS A 28 7.83 23.41 -2.02
C LYS A 28 8.05 22.22 -2.92
N ARG A 29 9.31 21.79 -2.94
CA ARG A 29 9.77 20.52 -3.47
C ARG A 29 9.47 19.43 -2.44
N PHE A 30 8.64 18.46 -2.80
CA PHE A 30 8.46 17.24 -2.01
C PHE A 30 9.71 16.38 -2.18
N VAL A 31 10.36 16.04 -1.06
CA VAL A 31 11.48 15.10 -1.05
C VAL A 31 10.93 13.78 -0.56
N TYR A 32 10.91 12.79 -1.45
CA TYR A 32 10.56 11.40 -1.13
C TYR A 32 11.85 10.63 -0.84
N ASP A 33 11.79 9.68 0.09
CA ASP A 33 12.95 8.85 0.43
C ASP A 33 13.22 7.78 -0.65
N SER A 34 12.22 7.46 -1.49
CA SER A 34 12.32 6.50 -2.61
C SER A 34 11.16 6.67 -3.62
N GLU A 35 11.33 6.16 -4.85
CA GLU A 35 10.26 6.11 -5.87
C GLU A 35 9.06 5.25 -5.43
N ASP A 36 9.31 4.26 -4.57
CA ASP A 36 8.26 3.42 -3.98
C ASP A 36 7.30 4.23 -3.11
N ASP A 37 7.79 5.22 -2.36
CA ASP A 37 6.94 6.09 -1.53
C ASP A 37 6.04 7.00 -2.37
N LEU A 38 6.47 7.39 -3.57
CA LEU A 38 5.65 8.13 -4.52
C LEU A 38 4.53 7.24 -5.08
N SER A 39 4.85 6.00 -5.45
CA SER A 39 3.88 5.03 -5.96
C SER A 39 2.79 4.73 -4.91
N VAL A 40 3.18 4.59 -3.63
CA VAL A 40 2.24 4.42 -2.51
C VAL A 40 1.31 5.63 -2.36
N LEU A 41 1.83 6.85 -2.51
CA LEU A 41 1.02 8.06 -2.45
C LEU A 41 0.03 8.13 -3.62
N MET A 42 0.46 7.74 -4.83
CA MET A 42 -0.41 7.75 -6.00
C MET A 42 -1.57 6.75 -5.86
N ASP A 43 -1.32 5.53 -5.37
CA ASP A 43 -2.40 4.58 -5.07
C ASP A 43 -3.37 5.13 -4.01
N TYR A 44 -2.84 5.76 -2.96
CA TYR A 44 -3.68 6.43 -1.95
C TYR A 44 -4.54 7.55 -2.56
N ALA A 45 -3.96 8.38 -3.43
CA ALA A 45 -4.66 9.47 -4.10
C ALA A 45 -5.77 8.96 -5.03
N LEU A 46 -5.55 7.82 -5.70
CA LEU A 46 -6.52 7.21 -6.60
C LEU A 46 -7.71 6.61 -5.85
N TYR A 47 -7.44 5.82 -4.80
CA TYR A 47 -8.47 4.97 -4.19
C TYR A 47 -9.00 5.45 -2.84
N GLU A 48 -8.19 6.17 -2.06
CA GLU A 48 -8.52 6.50 -0.66
C GLU A 48 -8.85 7.98 -0.45
N TYR A 49 -8.22 8.88 -1.20
CA TYR A 49 -8.54 10.30 -1.14
C TYR A 49 -9.89 10.58 -1.80
N ARG A 50 -10.79 11.26 -1.08
CA ARG A 50 -12.15 11.54 -1.53
C ARG A 50 -12.41 13.04 -1.63
N VAL A 51 -13.01 13.45 -2.74
CA VAL A 51 -13.57 14.79 -2.97
C VAL A 51 -15.07 14.63 -3.14
N MET A 52 -15.86 15.36 -2.35
CA MET A 52 -17.33 15.23 -2.34
C MET A 52 -17.82 13.78 -2.18
N GLY A 53 -17.09 12.99 -1.38
CA GLY A 53 -17.44 11.61 -1.10
C GLY A 53 -17.01 10.60 -2.16
N LYS A 54 -16.38 10.99 -3.27
CA LYS A 54 -15.89 10.06 -4.32
C LYS A 54 -14.37 10.10 -4.48
N ASN A 55 -13.76 8.95 -4.76
CA ASN A 55 -12.33 8.86 -5.09
C ASN A 55 -12.07 9.18 -6.57
N ALA A 56 -10.81 9.11 -7.02
CA ALA A 56 -10.47 9.48 -8.40
C ALA A 56 -11.02 8.47 -9.42
N VAL A 57 -10.99 7.17 -9.09
CA VAL A 57 -11.46 6.10 -9.99
C VAL A 57 -12.98 6.15 -10.15
N GLU A 58 -13.73 6.35 -9.05
CA GLU A 58 -15.19 6.52 -9.06
C GLU A 58 -15.59 7.73 -9.93
N ARG A 59 -14.90 8.88 -9.76
CA ARG A 59 -15.17 10.07 -10.58
C ARG A 59 -14.87 9.84 -12.06
N TYR A 60 -13.74 9.21 -12.37
CA TYR A 60 -13.37 8.91 -13.75
C TYR A 60 -14.40 7.99 -14.41
N GLN A 61 -14.87 6.95 -13.70
CA GLN A 61 -15.89 6.04 -14.22
C GLN A 61 -17.20 6.77 -14.55
N GLU A 62 -17.61 7.75 -13.74
CA GLU A 62 -18.86 8.50 -13.93
C GLU A 62 -18.77 9.61 -14.99
N GLU A 63 -17.64 10.32 -15.04
CA GLU A 63 -17.46 11.48 -15.92
C GLU A 63 -17.01 11.09 -17.34
N ILE A 64 -16.18 10.05 -17.46
CA ILE A 64 -15.55 9.65 -18.71
C ILE A 64 -15.90 8.19 -19.05
N GLY A 65 -15.76 7.27 -18.09
CA GLY A 65 -16.02 5.85 -18.29
C GLY A 65 -14.95 5.14 -19.13
N GLY A 66 -15.26 3.92 -19.57
CA GLY A 66 -14.41 3.11 -20.46
C GLY A 66 -14.99 3.08 -21.88
N GLU A 67 -14.15 3.28 -22.87
CA GLU A 67 -14.54 3.30 -24.29
C GLU A 67 -14.90 1.88 -24.75
N THR A 68 -14.09 0.90 -24.33
CA THR A 68 -14.28 -0.51 -24.69
C THR A 68 -14.93 -1.31 -23.56
N GLN A 69 -15.42 -2.51 -23.88
CA GLN A 69 -15.97 -3.42 -22.87
C GLN A 69 -14.94 -3.80 -21.81
N ILE A 70 -13.71 -4.06 -22.24
CA ILE A 70 -12.58 -4.42 -21.37
C ILE A 70 -12.27 -3.27 -20.40
N GLU A 71 -12.23 -2.03 -20.90
CA GLU A 71 -12.00 -0.86 -20.05
C GLU A 71 -13.12 -0.64 -19.04
N ARG A 72 -14.39 -0.85 -19.44
CA ARG A 72 -15.52 -0.76 -18.50
C ARG A 72 -15.46 -1.81 -17.41
N GLU A 73 -15.12 -3.05 -17.76
CA GLU A 73 -14.93 -4.15 -16.81
C GLU A 73 -13.78 -3.85 -15.85
N LEU A 74 -12.65 -3.37 -16.37
CA LEU A 74 -11.51 -2.97 -15.56
C LEU A 74 -11.87 -1.82 -14.60
N LEU A 75 -12.51 -0.76 -15.09
CA LEU A 75 -12.93 0.36 -14.25
C LEU A 75 -13.91 -0.08 -13.17
N ALA A 76 -14.87 -0.94 -13.50
CA ALA A 76 -15.80 -1.50 -12.52
C ALA A 76 -15.05 -2.32 -11.44
N ALA A 77 -14.09 -3.15 -11.85
CA ALA A 77 -13.25 -3.90 -10.92
C ALA A 77 -12.39 -2.99 -10.04
N MET A 78 -11.84 -1.90 -10.59
CA MET A 78 -11.07 -0.91 -9.84
C MET A 78 -11.94 -0.18 -8.81
N VAL A 79 -13.17 0.23 -9.17
CA VAL A 79 -14.12 0.86 -8.24
C VAL A 79 -14.54 -0.10 -7.11
N ALA A 80 -14.77 -1.36 -7.43
CA ALA A 80 -15.14 -2.39 -6.45
C ALA A 80 -13.96 -2.85 -5.57
N SER A 81 -12.72 -2.51 -5.95
CA SER A 81 -11.53 -2.98 -5.26
C SER A 81 -11.36 -2.35 -3.88
N SER A 82 -10.85 -3.13 -2.93
CA SER A 82 -10.53 -2.65 -1.59
C SER A 82 -9.30 -3.37 -1.07
N THR A 83 -8.52 -2.71 -0.21
CA THR A 83 -7.37 -3.36 0.42
C THR A 83 -7.81 -4.45 1.40
N SER A 84 -7.10 -5.57 1.39
CA SER A 84 -7.20 -6.61 2.40
C SER A 84 -5.84 -7.15 2.81
N LEU A 85 -5.82 -7.95 3.89
CA LEU A 85 -4.65 -8.68 4.36
C LEU A 85 -4.79 -10.14 3.97
N PHE A 86 -3.79 -10.66 3.27
CA PHE A 86 -3.80 -12.01 2.72
C PHE A 86 -2.65 -12.85 3.25
N GLU A 87 -2.88 -14.15 3.35
CA GLU A 87 -1.86 -15.19 3.58
C GLU A 87 -1.65 -15.97 2.28
N VAL A 88 -0.40 -16.28 1.96
CA VAL A 88 -0.04 -17.07 0.79
C VAL A 88 -0.30 -18.55 1.08
N GLU A 89 -1.25 -19.16 0.38
CA GLU A 89 -1.54 -20.59 0.51
C GLU A 89 -0.63 -21.43 -0.37
N SER A 90 -0.45 -21.00 -1.61
CA SER A 90 0.40 -21.70 -2.59
C SER A 90 0.85 -20.77 -3.71
N VAL A 91 1.92 -21.17 -4.37
CA VAL A 91 2.57 -20.41 -5.45
C VAL A 91 2.85 -21.39 -6.58
N SER A 92 2.35 -21.08 -7.77
CA SER A 92 2.68 -21.77 -9.01
C SER A 92 3.60 -20.88 -9.84
N THR A 93 4.89 -21.19 -9.83
CA THR A 93 5.90 -20.43 -10.58
C THR A 93 5.75 -20.62 -12.09
N SER A 94 5.27 -21.78 -12.56
CA SER A 94 5.08 -22.06 -13.99
C SER A 94 3.89 -21.30 -14.60
N THR A 95 2.89 -20.96 -13.80
CA THR A 95 1.71 -20.21 -14.25
C THR A 95 1.68 -18.77 -13.74
N CYS A 96 2.68 -18.35 -12.96
CA CYS A 96 2.74 -17.05 -12.29
C CYS A 96 1.50 -16.70 -11.45
N ILE A 97 0.86 -17.72 -10.86
CA ILE A 97 -0.36 -17.56 -10.05
C ILE A 97 -0.05 -17.90 -8.59
N MET A 98 -0.48 -17.03 -7.69
CA MET A 98 -0.50 -17.27 -6.26
C MET A 98 -1.94 -17.42 -5.77
N ARG A 99 -2.19 -18.44 -4.96
CA ARG A 99 -3.45 -18.57 -4.25
C ARG A 99 -3.32 -17.92 -2.88
N LEU A 100 -4.21 -16.98 -2.60
CA LEU A 100 -4.19 -16.17 -1.39
C LEU A 100 -5.48 -16.35 -0.59
N SER A 101 -5.35 -16.61 0.71
CA SER A 101 -6.48 -16.56 1.65
C SER A 101 -6.62 -15.17 2.23
N ASP A 102 -7.82 -14.59 2.17
CA ASP A 102 -8.12 -13.31 2.81
C ASP A 102 -8.28 -13.53 4.32
N LEU A 103 -7.33 -12.99 5.10
CA LEU A 103 -7.34 -13.12 6.55
C LEU A 103 -8.37 -12.21 7.22
N ALA A 104 -8.81 -11.16 6.53
CA ALA A 104 -9.79 -10.23 7.06
C ALA A 104 -11.23 -10.57 6.69
N ASN A 105 -11.43 -11.45 5.69
CA ASN A 105 -12.73 -11.91 5.22
C ASN A 105 -12.70 -13.43 5.12
N GLU A 106 -13.11 -14.10 6.20
CA GLU A 106 -13.06 -15.56 6.31
C GLU A 106 -13.71 -16.28 5.12
N GLY A 107 -13.05 -17.33 4.64
CA GLY A 107 -13.52 -18.16 3.52
C GLY A 107 -13.32 -17.56 2.12
N ARG A 108 -12.85 -16.31 2.01
CA ARG A 108 -12.53 -15.70 0.71
C ARG A 108 -11.10 -16.05 0.29
N THR A 109 -10.96 -16.61 -0.90
CA THR A 109 -9.66 -16.84 -1.55
C THR A 109 -9.60 -16.13 -2.90
N ILE A 110 -8.41 -15.71 -3.33
CA ILE A 110 -8.19 -15.14 -4.67
C ILE A 110 -6.99 -15.81 -5.37
N ASN A 111 -7.06 -15.87 -6.69
CA ASN A 111 -5.93 -16.23 -7.55
C ASN A 111 -5.30 -14.93 -8.06
N LEU A 112 -4.16 -14.56 -7.48
CA LEU A 112 -3.41 -13.37 -7.88
C LEU A 112 -2.39 -13.75 -8.96
N MET A 113 -2.52 -13.14 -10.12
CA MET A 113 -1.53 -13.21 -11.19
C MET A 113 -0.56 -12.03 -11.05
N ASP A 114 0.70 -12.34 -10.76
CA ASP A 114 1.76 -11.34 -10.67
C ASP A 114 3.12 -12.01 -10.91
N ILE A 115 3.78 -11.62 -11.99
CA ILE A 115 5.03 -12.25 -12.44
C ILE A 115 6.17 -11.99 -11.43
N ASN A 116 6.27 -10.78 -10.91
CA ASN A 116 7.37 -10.39 -10.03
C ASN A 116 7.18 -11.00 -8.63
N PHE A 117 5.95 -11.03 -8.13
CA PHE A 117 5.64 -11.68 -6.86
C PHE A 117 5.75 -13.20 -6.94
N SER A 118 5.18 -13.84 -7.96
CA SER A 118 5.15 -15.32 -8.05
C SER A 118 6.54 -15.95 -8.11
N GLN A 119 7.57 -15.22 -8.52
CA GLN A 119 8.96 -15.70 -8.56
C GLN A 119 9.71 -15.54 -7.23
N ARG A 120 9.27 -14.65 -6.33
CA ARG A 120 10.02 -14.28 -5.12
C ARG A 120 9.23 -14.53 -3.82
N VAL A 121 7.91 -14.66 -3.91
CA VAL A 121 7.02 -14.85 -2.77
C VAL A 121 7.26 -16.21 -2.13
N THR A 122 7.15 -16.25 -0.80
CA THR A 122 7.20 -17.50 -0.03
C THR A 122 5.92 -17.66 0.78
N PRO A 123 5.53 -18.89 1.16
CA PRO A 123 4.41 -19.13 2.08
C PRO A 123 4.56 -18.47 3.47
N ASP A 124 5.75 -17.96 3.80
CA ASP A 124 6.04 -17.25 5.04
C ASP A 124 5.72 -15.75 4.99
N TRP A 125 5.06 -15.29 3.93
CA TRP A 125 4.69 -13.89 3.74
C TRP A 125 3.19 -13.65 3.89
N LEU A 126 2.87 -12.46 4.40
CA LEU A 126 1.53 -11.87 4.42
C LEU A 126 1.53 -10.64 3.52
N LEU A 127 0.45 -10.46 2.77
CA LEU A 127 0.34 -9.41 1.77
C LEU A 127 -0.81 -8.48 2.13
N PHE A 128 -0.53 -7.20 2.36
CA PHE A 128 -1.56 -6.17 2.34
C PHE A 128 -1.58 -5.53 0.95
N ILE A 129 -2.62 -5.85 0.18
CA ILE A 129 -2.76 -5.46 -1.24
C ILE A 129 -4.19 -5.03 -1.54
N ARG A 130 -4.36 -4.31 -2.65
CA ARG A 130 -5.66 -4.06 -3.29
C ARG A 130 -5.77 -4.97 -4.52
N PRO A 131 -6.50 -6.09 -4.44
CA PRO A 131 -6.76 -6.90 -5.62
C PRO A 131 -7.80 -6.21 -6.52
N ILE A 132 -7.44 -6.03 -7.78
CA ILE A 132 -8.37 -5.74 -8.87
C ILE A 132 -8.76 -7.09 -9.46
N THR A 133 -10.02 -7.48 -9.27
CA THR A 133 -10.49 -8.82 -9.65
C THR A 133 -11.31 -8.74 -10.92
N LEU A 134 -10.81 -9.39 -11.98
CA LEU A 134 -11.53 -9.64 -13.22
C LEU A 134 -12.11 -11.07 -13.15
N GLU A 135 -12.84 -11.48 -14.19
CA GLU A 135 -13.56 -12.76 -14.21
C GLU A 135 -12.67 -13.97 -13.89
N ASN A 136 -11.48 -14.03 -14.49
CA ASN A 136 -10.63 -15.22 -14.43
C ASN A 136 -9.43 -15.11 -13.49
N PHE A 137 -9.06 -13.90 -13.06
CA PHE A 137 -7.88 -13.66 -12.23
C PHE A 137 -7.95 -12.32 -11.50
N SER A 138 -7.15 -12.19 -10.46
CA SER A 138 -6.89 -10.92 -9.79
C SER A 138 -5.50 -10.42 -10.15
N MET A 139 -5.34 -9.09 -10.20
CA MET A 139 -4.05 -8.40 -10.26
C MET A 139 -3.93 -7.45 -9.07
N THR A 140 -2.73 -6.95 -8.77
CA THR A 140 -2.55 -5.88 -7.78
C THR A 140 -2.84 -4.52 -8.42
N SER A 141 -3.16 -3.50 -7.63
CA SER A 141 -3.16 -2.11 -8.10
C SER A 141 -1.75 -1.53 -8.32
N GLY A 142 -0.70 -2.34 -8.13
CA GLY A 142 0.71 -1.95 -8.20
C GLY A 142 1.38 -1.75 -6.85
N ILE A 143 0.63 -1.73 -5.74
CA ILE A 143 1.17 -1.58 -4.39
C ILE A 143 0.91 -2.82 -3.53
N ALA A 144 1.96 -3.24 -2.82
CA ALA A 144 1.91 -4.33 -1.88
C ALA A 144 2.80 -4.04 -0.67
N PHE A 145 2.23 -4.19 0.53
CA PHE A 145 3.01 -4.21 1.76
C PHE A 145 3.16 -5.65 2.22
N ILE A 146 4.40 -6.13 2.24
CA ILE A 146 4.72 -7.49 2.64
C ILE A 146 5.14 -7.52 4.11
N PHE A 147 4.66 -8.51 4.84
CA PHE A 147 5.03 -8.75 6.23
C PHE A 147 5.42 -10.22 6.46
N PRO A 148 6.28 -10.51 7.44
CA PRO A 148 6.51 -11.88 7.89
C PRO A 148 5.25 -12.52 8.49
N ARG A 149 5.05 -13.82 8.25
CA ARG A 149 3.90 -14.61 8.73
C ARG A 149 3.69 -14.56 10.24
N HIS A 150 4.76 -14.51 11.03
CA HIS A 150 4.67 -14.46 12.49
C HIS A 150 3.96 -13.19 13.02
N LEU A 151 3.77 -12.15 12.19
CA LEU A 151 3.03 -10.95 12.55
C LEU A 151 1.51 -11.05 12.33
N LYS A 152 0.99 -12.19 11.85
CA LYS A 152 -0.43 -12.42 11.51
C LYS A 152 -1.40 -11.87 12.57
N GLU A 153 -1.25 -12.32 13.81
CA GLU A 153 -2.12 -11.92 14.93
C GLU A 153 -2.03 -10.42 15.24
N GLU A 154 -0.83 -9.83 15.16
CA GLU A 154 -0.68 -8.39 15.36
C GLU A 154 -1.40 -7.61 14.25
N LEU A 155 -1.19 -7.99 12.99
CA LEU A 155 -1.77 -7.30 11.84
C LEU A 155 -3.30 -7.40 11.84
N LEU A 156 -3.87 -8.56 12.18
CA LEU A 156 -5.32 -8.73 12.36
C LEU A 156 -5.85 -7.86 13.50
N LYS A 157 -5.15 -7.81 14.63
CA LYS A 157 -5.51 -6.90 15.73
C LYS A 157 -5.51 -5.44 15.27
N ARG A 158 -4.55 -5.01 14.44
CA ARG A 158 -4.51 -3.66 13.85
C ARG A 158 -5.67 -3.44 12.88
N TRP A 159 -5.98 -4.42 12.05
CA TRP A 159 -7.12 -4.42 11.14
C TRP A 159 -8.43 -4.18 11.89
N HIS A 160 -8.76 -4.99 12.90
CA HIS A 160 -10.01 -4.84 13.65
C HIS A 160 -10.09 -3.52 14.43
N ARG A 161 -8.97 -3.05 15.01
CA ARG A 161 -8.90 -1.72 15.64
C ARG A 161 -9.18 -0.58 14.66
N SER A 162 -8.76 -0.74 13.39
CA SER A 162 -9.06 0.22 12.35
C SER A 162 -10.56 0.27 12.02
N GLN A 163 -11.35 -0.76 12.33
CA GLN A 163 -12.80 -0.77 12.12
C GLN A 163 -13.58 -0.14 13.29
N SER A 164 -13.16 -0.38 14.53
CA SER A 164 -13.92 0.01 15.73
C SER A 164 -13.89 1.50 16.07
N ARG A 165 -12.90 2.26 15.57
CA ARG A 165 -12.78 3.72 15.78
C ARG A 165 -13.73 4.56 14.91
N ARG A 166 -15.00 4.18 14.80
CA ARG A 166 -16.01 4.80 13.92
C ARG A 166 -16.49 6.19 14.34
N ARG A 167 -16.24 6.66 15.57
CA ARG A 167 -17.02 7.77 16.14
C ARG A 167 -16.45 9.19 16.10
N ARG A 168 -15.27 9.49 15.52
CA ARG A 168 -14.69 10.85 15.63
C ARG A 168 -13.86 11.41 14.45
N LEU A 169 -13.77 10.74 13.30
CA LEU A 169 -12.85 11.18 12.23
C LEU A 169 -13.56 11.39 10.90
N ALA A 170 -13.17 12.46 10.20
CA ALA A 170 -13.66 12.83 8.86
C ALA A 170 -13.19 11.86 7.74
N GLN A 171 -12.23 10.97 8.02
CA GLN A 171 -11.66 10.07 7.02
C GLN A 171 -12.36 8.71 6.98
N PRO A 172 -12.55 8.11 5.79
CA PRO A 172 -13.05 6.75 5.63
C PRO A 172 -12.21 5.70 6.38
N VAL A 173 -12.84 4.59 6.77
CA VAL A 173 -12.16 3.48 7.45
C VAL A 173 -11.05 2.88 6.56
N SER A 174 -11.28 2.79 5.25
CA SER A 174 -10.31 2.30 4.27
C SER A 174 -9.03 3.15 4.24
N ALA A 175 -9.16 4.47 4.18
CA ALA A 175 -8.03 5.40 4.14
C ALA A 175 -7.16 5.29 5.39
N ARG A 176 -7.80 5.21 6.57
CA ARG A 176 -7.09 4.99 7.85
C ARG A 176 -6.37 3.65 7.87
N ARG A 177 -6.99 2.60 7.36
CA ARG A 177 -6.41 1.27 7.30
C ARG A 177 -5.19 1.27 6.39
N TYR A 178 -5.31 1.83 5.19
CA TYR A 178 -4.20 1.99 4.25
C TYR A 178 -3.02 2.71 4.93
N ALA A 179 -3.26 3.89 5.52
CA ALA A 179 -2.23 4.66 6.21
C ALA A 179 -1.61 3.89 7.41
N THR A 180 -2.40 3.06 8.10
CA THR A 180 -1.90 2.22 9.19
C THR A 180 -0.96 1.14 8.68
N PHE A 181 -1.34 0.43 7.62
CA PHE A 181 -0.52 -0.63 7.03
C PHE A 181 0.71 -0.08 6.32
N PHE A 182 0.63 1.09 5.68
CA PHE A 182 1.79 1.79 5.16
C PHE A 182 2.81 2.08 6.28
N ARG A 183 2.38 2.69 7.39
CA ARG A 183 3.28 2.95 8.53
C ARG A 183 3.86 1.67 9.13
N LEU A 184 3.08 0.59 9.20
CA LEU A 184 3.56 -0.70 9.66
C LEU A 184 4.61 -1.26 8.69
N SER A 185 4.43 -1.10 7.38
CA SER A 185 5.37 -1.59 6.37
C SER A 185 6.75 -0.96 6.52
N LYS A 186 6.82 0.35 6.83
CA LYS A 186 8.11 1.05 7.04
C LYS A 186 8.88 0.62 8.29
N VAL A 187 8.23 -0.08 9.24
CA VAL A 187 8.83 -0.47 10.52
C VAL A 187 8.99 -1.99 10.66
N LYS A 188 8.05 -2.76 10.11
CA LYS A 188 7.92 -4.21 10.28
C LYS A 188 7.73 -4.96 8.95
N GLY A 189 7.68 -4.24 7.84
CA GLY A 189 7.53 -4.83 6.53
C GLY A 189 8.84 -5.40 6.02
N ILE A 190 8.71 -6.26 5.02
CA ILE A 190 9.85 -6.73 4.21
C ILE A 190 10.03 -5.70 3.10
N GLU A 191 11.24 -5.16 2.96
CA GLU A 191 11.57 -4.25 1.86
C GLU A 191 11.57 -5.06 0.55
N VAL A 192 10.76 -4.62 -0.41
CA VAL A 192 10.66 -5.23 -1.72
C VAL A 192 11.26 -4.24 -2.70
N ARG A 193 12.38 -4.60 -3.33
CA ARG A 193 12.97 -3.81 -4.39
C ARG A 193 12.58 -4.42 -5.73
N TYR A 194 11.98 -3.61 -6.59
CA TYR A 194 11.84 -3.93 -8.00
C TYR A 194 13.18 -3.60 -8.67
N GLU A 195 13.93 -4.63 -9.04
CA GLU A 195 15.11 -4.42 -9.87
C GLU A 195 14.64 -4.28 -11.31
N GLU A 196 15.17 -3.28 -12.02
CA GLU A 196 15.02 -3.23 -13.47
C GLU A 196 15.64 -4.49 -14.06
N VAL A 197 14.84 -5.30 -14.76
CA VAL A 197 15.38 -6.43 -15.52
C VAL A 197 16.27 -5.84 -16.59
N GLY A 198 17.58 -6.02 -16.41
CA GLY A 198 18.61 -5.50 -17.31
C GLY A 198 18.25 -5.81 -18.76
N LYS A 199 18.29 -4.78 -19.61
CA LYS A 199 18.26 -4.93 -21.05
C LYS A 199 19.35 -5.92 -21.44
N ALA A 200 18.94 -7.06 -21.99
CA ALA A 200 19.83 -8.03 -22.63
C ALA A 200 20.51 -7.42 -23.86
#